data_AF-A0A842QS25-F1
#
_entry.id   AF-A0A842QS25-F1
#
_cell.length_a   1.000
_cell.length_b   1.000
_cell.length_c   1.000
_cell.angle_alpha   90.00
_cell.angle_beta   90.00
_cell.angle_gamma   90.00
#
_symmetry.space_group_name_H-M   'P 1'
#
loop_
_entity.id
_entity.type
_entity.pdbx_description
1 polymer ?
#
loop_
_entity_poly.entity_id
_entity_poly.type
_entity_poly.pdbx_seq_one_letter_code
_entity_poly.pdbx_strand_id
1 'polypeptide(L)' 'MNKIRGMEESFKESKVVYLVTFGSTSEKHSRPMTNFNDDPYNIMWFPTYQDTKKVEVLKIMKGSW' A
#
# COMPACT_ATOMS: atom_id res chain seq x y z
N MET A 1 11.33 -12.71 4.44
CA MET A 1 10.75 -12.02 5.62
C MET A 1 10.30 -13.08 6.63
N ASN A 2 10.53 -12.86 7.92
CA ASN A 2 10.00 -13.75 8.96
C ASN A 2 8.48 -13.56 9.05
N LYS A 3 7.71 -14.64 8.91
CA LYS A 3 6.24 -14.60 9.03
C LYS A 3 5.84 -14.30 10.47
N ILE A 4 4.83 -13.45 10.64
CA ILE A 4 4.25 -13.09 11.93
C ILE A 4 3.07 -14.05 12.15
N ARG A 5 3.07 -14.77 13.28
CA ARG A 5 2.01 -15.71 13.62
C ARG A 5 0.65 -15.01 13.65
N GLY A 6 -0.32 -15.53 12.91
CA GLY A 6 -1.69 -15.00 12.82
C GLY A 6 -1.90 -13.87 11.81
N MET A 7 -0.83 -13.37 11.15
CA MET A 7 -0.93 -12.25 10.23
C MET A 7 -1.75 -12.58 8.96
N GLU A 8 -1.57 -13.77 8.39
CA GLU A 8 -2.27 -14.17 7.15
C GLU A 8 -3.79 -14.19 7.36
N GLU A 9 -4.25 -14.77 8.47
CA GLU A 9 -5.67 -14.82 8.86
C GLU A 9 -6.22 -13.42 9.11
N SER A 10 -5.54 -12.62 9.95
CA SER A 10 -5.96 -11.25 10.25
C SER A 10 -5.98 -10.35 9.01
N PHE A 11 -5.03 -10.55 8.09
CA PHE A 11 -4.96 -9.79 6.85
C PHE A 11 -6.12 -10.13 5.92
N LYS A 12 -6.42 -11.42 5.76
CA LYS A 12 -7.52 -11.90 4.91
C LYS A 12 -8.90 -11.44 5.41
N GLU A 13 -9.09 -11.39 6.73
CA GLU A 13 -10.33 -10.89 7.33
C GLU A 13 -10.47 -9.37 7.26
N SER A 14 -9.35 -8.66 7.10
CA SER A 14 -9.37 -7.21 7.06
C SER A 14 -9.97 -6.69 5.77
N LYS A 15 -11.01 -5.86 5.89
CA LYS A 15 -11.64 -5.16 4.75
C LYS A 15 -10.82 -3.96 4.26
N VAL A 16 -9.95 -3.42 5.13
CA VAL A 16 -9.20 -2.19 4.88
C VAL A 16 -7.75 -2.35 5.31
N VAL A 17 -6.83 -1.99 4.42
CA VAL A 17 -5.39 -1.91 4.71
C VAL A 17 -4.88 -0.50 4.46
N TYR A 18 -3.82 -0.11 5.15
CA TYR A 18 -3.24 1.23 4.99
C TYR A 18 -2.03 1.19 4.07
N LEU A 19 -2.11 1.90 2.95
CA LEU A 19 -0.95 2.19 2.11
C LEU A 19 -0.23 3.40 2.70
N VAL A 20 1.02 3.19 3.11
CA VAL A 20 1.90 4.25 3.61
C VAL A 20 3.00 4.49 2.59
N THR A 21 3.14 5.74 2.15
CA THR A 21 4.15 6.18 1.19
C THR A 21 4.90 7.39 1.74
N PHE A 22 6.16 7.58 1.33
CA PHE A 22 6.99 8.69 1.75
C PHE A 22 7.31 9.59 0.55
N GLY A 23 6.95 10.86 0.63
CA GLY A 23 7.24 11.83 -0.43
C GLY A 23 8.72 12.26 -0.45
N SER A 24 9.04 13.21 -1.34
CA SER A 24 10.43 13.63 -1.60
C SER A 24 11.10 14.30 -0.41
N THR A 25 10.33 14.83 0.54
CA THR A 25 10.84 15.43 1.78
C THR A 25 10.69 14.50 3.00
N SER A 26 10.54 13.19 2.75
CA SER A 26 10.22 12.18 3.78
C SER A 26 8.88 12.39 4.47
N GLU A 27 7.99 13.22 3.90
CA GLU A 27 6.65 13.40 4.43
C GLU A 27 5.85 12.10 4.30
N LYS A 28 5.24 11.67 5.40
CA LYS A 28 4.47 10.42 5.46
C LYS A 28 3.04 10.67 5.01
N HIS A 29 2.60 9.92 4.00
CA HIS A 29 1.21 9.86 3.59
C HIS A 29 0.64 8.48 3.89
N SER A 30 -0.40 8.40 4.72
CA SER A 30 -1.18 7.17 4.95
C SER A 30 -2.55 7.30 4.29
N ARG A 31 -3.00 6.22 3.65
CA ARG A 31 -4.32 6.17 3.01
C ARG A 31 -4.98 4.83 3.27
N PRO A 32 -6.25 4.79 3.70
CA PRO A 32 -7.00 3.54 3.74
C PRO A 32 -7.30 3.09 2.30
N MET A 33 -7.11 1.80 2.05
CA MET A 33 -7.39 1.13 0.79
C MET A 33 -8.26 -0.09 1.08
N THR A 34 -9.24 -0.38 0.22
CA THR A 34 -9.97 -1.65 0.28
C THR A 34 -8.99 -2.79 0.07
N ASN A 35 -9.06 -3.81 0.92
CA ASN A 35 -8.21 -4.98 0.80
C ASN A 35 -8.82 -5.98 -0.19
N PHE A 36 -8.12 -6.24 -1.28
CA PHE A 36 -8.45 -7.27 -2.26
C PHE A 36 -7.38 -8.37 -2.31
N ASN A 37 -6.49 -8.41 -1.32
CA ASN A 37 -5.29 -9.25 -1.32
C ASN A 37 -5.42 -10.37 -0.29
N ASP A 38 -4.94 -11.57 -0.63
CA ASP A 38 -4.97 -12.74 0.24
C ASP A 38 -3.66 -12.96 1.02
N ASP A 39 -2.55 -12.38 0.54
CA ASP A 39 -1.21 -12.63 1.09
C ASP A 39 -0.52 -11.31 1.49
N PRO A 40 -0.25 -11.10 2.80
CA PRO A 40 0.42 -9.89 3.29
C PRO A 40 1.92 -9.84 2.99
N TYR A 41 2.52 -10.93 2.49
CA TYR A 41 3.96 -11.07 2.26
C TYR A 41 4.37 -11.06 0.79
N ASN A 42 3.38 -11.04 -0.12
CA ASN A 42 3.60 -11.03 -1.56
C ASN A 42 3.12 -9.71 -2.18
N ILE A 43 3.20 -9.62 -3.52
CA ILE A 43 2.77 -8.44 -4.27
C ILE A 43 1.29 -8.16 -3.98
N MET A 44 0.99 -6.91 -3.61
CA MET A 44 -0.35 -6.42 -3.37
C MET A 44 -0.84 -5.50 -4.50
N TRP A 45 -2.13 -5.57 -4.79
CA TRP A 45 -2.82 -4.76 -5.78
C TRP A 45 -3.80 -3.78 -5.12
N PHE A 46 -3.74 -2.53 -5.58
CA PHE A 46 -4.53 -1.43 -5.03
C PHE A 46 -5.17 -0.62 -6.17
N PRO A 47 -6.46 -0.82 -6.48
CA PRO A 47 -7.13 -0.03 -7.51
C PRO A 47 -7.23 1.44 -7.08
N THR A 48 -7.05 2.35 -8.03
CA THR A 48 -7.14 3.79 -7.78
C THR A 48 -7.42 4.52 -9.10
N TYR A 49 -8.03 5.70 -9.02
CA TYR A 49 -8.27 6.54 -10.18
C TYR A 49 -6.94 7.07 -10.74
N GLN A 50 -6.78 7.03 -12.07
CA GLN A 50 -5.55 7.36 -12.78
C GLN A 50 -5.15 8.84 -12.60
N ASP A 51 -6.12 9.74 -12.58
CA ASP A 51 -5.91 11.19 -12.55
C ASP A 51 -6.09 11.75 -11.14
N THR A 52 -5.32 11.22 -10.20
CA THR A 52 -5.32 11.70 -8.83
C THR A 52 -3.93 12.14 -8.39
N LYS A 53 -3.88 13.11 -7.48
CA LYS A 53 -2.65 13.53 -6.79
C LYS A 53 -1.86 12.35 -6.21
N LYS A 54 -2.55 11.24 -5.86
CA LYS A 54 -1.90 9.99 -5.46
C LYS A 54 -0.99 9.42 -6.55
N VAL A 55 -1.49 9.32 -7.77
CA VAL A 55 -0.77 8.74 -8.90
C VAL A 55 0.40 9.64 -9.30
N GLU A 56 0.21 10.96 -9.27
CA GLU A 56 1.30 11.93 -9.47
C GLU A 56 2.44 11.70 -8.47
N VAL A 57 2.11 11.63 -7.17
CA VAL A 57 3.07 11.36 -6.08
C VAL A 57 3.78 10.01 -6.29
N LEU A 58 3.07 8.95 -6.66
CA LEU A 58 3.66 7.63 -6.94
C LEU A 58 4.56 7.63 -8.19
N LYS A 59 4.23 8.40 -9.22
CA LYS A 59 5.06 8.55 -10.43
C LYS A 59 6.37 9.27 -10.12
N ILE A 60 6.34 10.31 -9.28
CA ILE A 60 7.54 11.03 -8.82
C ILE A 60 8.49 10.06 -8.10
N MET A 61 7.97 9.17 -7.24
CA MET A 61 8.80 8.17 -6.54
C MET A 61 9.46 7.15 -7.47
N LYS A 62 8.84 6.82 -8.62
CA LYS A 62 9.43 5.87 -9.58
C LYS A 62 10.64 6.44 -10.32
N GLY A 63 10.79 7.76 -10.40
CA GLY A 63 11.87 8.43 -11.12
C GLY A 63 13.14 8.71 -10.29
N SER A 64 13.16 8.32 -9.01
CA SER A 64 14.24 8.68 -8.07
C SER A 64 15.23 7.53 -7.79
N TRP A 65 15.42 6.60 -8.73
CA TRP A 65 16.38 5.49 -8.64
C TRP A 65 17.44 5.60 -9.73
#